data_AF-A0A6L8I5D2-F1
#
_entry.id   AF-A0A6L8I5D2-F1
#
_cell.length_a   1.000
_cell.length_b   1.000
_cell.length_c   1.000
_cell.angle_alpha   90.00
_cell.angle_beta   90.00
_cell.angle_gamma   90.00
#
_symmetry.space_group_name_H-M   'P 1'
#
loop_
_entity.id
_entity.type
_entity.pdbx_description
1 polymer ?
#
loop_
_entity_poly.entity_id
_entity_poly.type
_entity_poly.pdbx_seq_one_letter_code
_entity_poly.pdbx_strand_id
1 'polypeptide(L)'
;PSECGHARLPAGNSEELGLVEFITASVGFASVEDALSGRGIENIHAWHASMCGKSGAWSATDVLTGIKNGDDLAMRPLDTFVRILGSVCGDLALIHLPFGGIYLVGGMARAVAPYLQDFGFVECFLSKGRFSGFMEQFPVCVVEDDFAALSGLAVHLDDLRSR
;
A
#
# COMPACT_ATOMS: atom_id res chain seq x y z
N PRO A 1 -14.59 5.41 11.68
CA PRO A 1 -13.29 4.72 11.89
C PRO A 1 -13.43 3.26 11.48
N SER A 2 -12.36 2.63 10.98
CA SER A 2 -12.32 1.23 10.53
C SER A 2 -10.90 0.67 10.61
N GLU A 3 -10.76 -0.65 10.71
CA GLU A 3 -9.49 -1.36 10.88
C GLU A 3 -9.10 -2.18 9.62
N CYS A 4 -9.32 -1.61 8.43
CA CYS A 4 -9.13 -2.31 7.17
C CYS A 4 -7.69 -2.76 6.92
N GLY A 5 -6.69 -2.11 7.53
CA GLY A 5 -5.29 -2.54 7.48
C GLY A 5 -5.03 -3.91 8.14
N HIS A 6 -5.89 -4.30 9.09
CA HIS A 6 -5.82 -5.61 9.74
C HIS A 6 -6.68 -6.68 9.06
N ALA A 7 -7.39 -6.32 7.97
CA ALA A 7 -8.04 -7.31 7.12
C ALA A 7 -6.99 -8.21 6.46
N ARG A 8 -7.44 -9.39 6.01
CA ARG A 8 -6.57 -10.37 5.32
C ARG A 8 -6.00 -9.75 4.04
N LEU A 9 -4.71 -9.97 3.81
CA LEU A 9 -4.04 -9.61 2.56
C LEU A 9 -4.67 -10.38 1.38
N PRO A 10 -5.21 -9.70 0.35
CA PRO A 10 -5.73 -10.39 -0.82
C PRO A 10 -4.59 -10.96 -1.68
N ALA A 11 -4.88 -12.06 -2.39
CA ALA A 11 -4.01 -12.63 -3.42
C ALA A 11 -4.84 -12.93 -4.67
N GLY A 12 -4.62 -12.15 -5.73
CA GLY A 12 -5.26 -12.27 -7.04
C GLY A 12 -4.43 -13.03 -8.07
N ASN A 13 -3.15 -13.33 -7.78
CA ASN A 13 -2.27 -14.11 -8.66
C ASN A 13 -1.29 -15.00 -7.85
N SER A 14 -0.52 -15.82 -8.55
CA SER A 14 0.44 -16.77 -7.93
C SER A 14 1.59 -16.07 -7.20
N GLU A 15 2.01 -14.90 -7.67
CA GLU A 15 3.07 -14.12 -7.04
C GLU A 15 2.60 -13.59 -5.68
N GLU A 16 1.43 -12.94 -5.64
CA GLU A 16 0.80 -12.45 -4.41
C GLU A 16 0.47 -13.60 -3.44
N LEU A 17 0.07 -14.77 -3.95
CA LEU A 17 -0.13 -15.96 -3.13
C LEU A 17 1.17 -16.40 -2.43
N GLY A 18 2.29 -16.40 -3.14
CA GLY A 18 3.59 -16.72 -2.57
C GLY A 18 4.02 -15.75 -1.46
N LEU A 19 3.71 -14.46 -1.60
CA LEU A 19 3.94 -13.47 -0.55
C LEU A 19 3.06 -13.74 0.68
N VAL A 20 1.77 -14.03 0.47
CA VAL A 20 0.83 -14.38 1.56
C VAL A 20 1.34 -15.60 2.32
N GLU A 21 1.78 -16.65 1.62
CA GLU A 21 2.36 -17.85 2.23
C GLU A 21 3.62 -17.53 3.04
N PHE A 22 4.52 -16.72 2.48
CA PHE A 22 5.76 -16.30 3.14
C PHE A 22 5.47 -15.55 4.45
N ILE A 23 4.60 -14.55 4.42
CA ILE A 23 4.22 -13.78 5.61
C ILE A 23 3.52 -14.71 6.61
N THR A 24 2.58 -15.53 6.15
CA THR A 24 1.81 -16.45 7.02
C THR A 24 2.71 -17.45 7.73
N ALA A 25 3.77 -17.94 7.08
CA ALA A 25 4.74 -18.84 7.72
C ALA A 25 5.47 -18.20 8.92
N SER A 26 5.61 -16.87 8.94
CA SER A 26 6.30 -16.14 10.02
C SER A 26 5.38 -15.73 11.17
N VAL A 27 4.15 -15.28 10.88
CA VAL A 27 3.24 -14.67 11.88
C VAL A 27 1.87 -15.34 11.99
N GLY A 28 1.60 -16.38 11.19
CA GLY A 28 0.35 -17.15 11.21
C GLY A 28 -0.86 -16.49 10.53
N PHE A 29 -0.84 -15.18 10.33
CA PHE A 29 -1.88 -14.42 9.63
C PHE A 29 -1.26 -13.26 8.83
N ALA A 30 -1.42 -13.27 7.51
CA ALA A 30 -0.98 -12.16 6.66
C ALA A 30 -2.08 -11.10 6.55
N SER A 31 -1.89 -9.96 7.22
CA SER A 31 -2.76 -8.79 7.10
C SER A 31 -2.33 -7.87 5.96
N VAL A 32 -3.23 -6.97 5.55
CA VAL A 32 -2.90 -5.90 4.59
C VAL A 32 -1.70 -5.07 5.08
N GLU A 33 -1.64 -4.76 6.37
CA GLU A 33 -0.54 -4.00 6.98
C GLU A 33 0.81 -4.75 6.94
N ASP A 34 0.80 -6.08 6.91
CA ASP A 34 2.02 -6.90 6.77
C ASP A 34 2.66 -6.79 5.38
N ALA A 35 1.96 -6.22 4.40
CA ALA A 35 2.50 -5.85 3.09
C ALA A 35 2.56 -4.32 2.89
N LEU A 36 1.55 -3.58 3.36
CA LEU A 36 1.37 -2.14 3.10
C LEU A 36 1.77 -1.28 4.30
N SER A 37 3.01 -1.45 4.76
CA SER A 37 3.61 -0.62 5.83
C SER A 37 5.12 -0.52 5.63
N GLY A 38 5.80 0.22 6.53
CA GLY A 38 7.27 0.20 6.58
C GLY A 38 7.82 -1.22 6.79
N ARG A 39 7.27 -1.98 7.74
CA ARG A 39 7.62 -3.41 7.91
C ARG A 39 7.19 -4.24 6.70
N GLY A 40 6.09 -3.86 6.05
CA GLY A 40 5.60 -4.55 4.87
C GLY A 40 6.56 -4.52 3.69
N ILE A 41 7.21 -3.38 3.41
CA ILE A 41 8.21 -3.35 2.34
C ILE A 41 9.47 -4.17 2.68
N GLU A 42 9.82 -4.29 3.97
CA GLU A 42 10.88 -5.19 4.44
C GLU A 42 10.49 -6.66 4.21
N ASN A 43 9.24 -7.03 4.52
CA ASN A 43 8.71 -8.37 4.28
C ASN A 43 8.75 -8.74 2.79
N ILE A 44 8.30 -7.82 1.93
CA ILE A 44 8.30 -8.01 0.47
C ILE A 44 9.73 -8.15 -0.04
N HIS A 45 10.66 -7.32 0.42
CA HIS A 45 12.08 -7.46 0.06
C HIS A 45 12.66 -8.80 0.51
N ALA A 46 12.42 -9.20 1.77
CA ALA A 46 12.91 -10.47 2.30
C ALA A 46 12.37 -11.67 1.51
N TRP A 47 11.10 -11.61 1.10
CA TRP A 47 10.49 -12.62 0.25
C TRP A 47 11.17 -12.70 -1.13
N HIS A 48 11.34 -11.57 -1.83
CA HIS A 48 12.08 -11.51 -3.11
C HIS A 48 13.52 -12.02 -2.99
N ALA A 49 14.21 -11.65 -1.93
CA ALA A 49 15.57 -12.12 -1.65
C ALA A 49 15.61 -13.64 -1.48
N SER A 50 14.63 -14.21 -0.76
CA SER A 50 14.53 -15.67 -0.54
C SER A 50 14.36 -16.45 -1.84
N MET A 51 13.60 -15.91 -2.81
CA MET A 51 13.40 -16.52 -4.14
C MET A 51 14.69 -16.55 -4.96
N CYS A 52 15.60 -15.61 -4.72
CA CYS A 52 16.89 -15.52 -5.40
C CYS A 52 18.02 -16.25 -4.66
N GLY A 53 17.73 -16.95 -3.56
CA GLY A 53 18.75 -17.58 -2.70
C GLY A 53 19.68 -16.56 -2.02
N LYS A 54 19.27 -15.29 -1.95
CA LYS A 54 20.02 -14.22 -1.27
C LYS A 54 19.53 -14.11 0.17
N SER A 55 20.47 -13.89 1.10
CA SER A 55 20.18 -13.60 2.49
C SER A 55 20.61 -12.18 2.83
N GLY A 56 19.74 -11.45 3.54
CA GLY A 56 19.97 -10.07 3.94
C GLY A 56 18.64 -9.33 4.10
N ALA A 57 18.30 -8.96 5.33
CA ALA A 57 17.14 -8.13 5.60
C ALA A 57 17.55 -6.66 5.45
N TRP A 58 16.98 -5.99 4.45
CA TRP A 58 17.06 -4.54 4.36
C TRP A 58 15.99 -3.94 5.27
N SER A 59 16.33 -2.87 5.99
CA SER A 59 15.32 -2.06 6.64
C SER A 59 14.49 -1.31 5.60
N ALA A 60 13.32 -0.79 5.98
CA ALA A 60 12.50 0.03 5.10
C ALA A 60 13.30 1.23 4.56
N THR A 61 14.15 1.82 5.38
CA THR A 61 15.04 2.91 4.99
C THR A 61 16.06 2.47 3.94
N ASP A 62 16.63 1.27 4.09
CA ASP A 62 17.59 0.73 3.11
C ASP A 62 16.90 0.46 1.77
N VAL A 63 15.70 -0.13 1.78
CA VAL A 63 14.90 -0.35 0.57
C VAL A 63 14.57 0.97 -0.12
N LEU A 64 14.04 1.96 0.61
CA LEU A 64 13.72 3.28 0.07
C LEU A 64 14.95 4.03 -0.45
N THR A 65 16.11 3.83 0.18
CA THR A 65 17.38 4.42 -0.28
C THR A 65 17.88 3.72 -1.54
N GLY A 66 17.80 2.38 -1.60
CA GLY A 66 18.14 1.60 -2.78
C GLY A 66 17.28 2.00 -3.99
N ILE A 67 15.98 2.22 -3.79
CA ILE A 67 15.06 2.70 -4.81
C ILE A 67 15.53 4.06 -5.36
N LYS A 68 15.84 5.03 -4.49
CA LYS A 68 16.34 6.36 -4.90
C LYS A 68 17.65 6.29 -5.68
N ASN A 69 18.47 5.27 -5.42
CA ASN A 69 19.73 5.03 -6.10
C ASN A 69 19.59 4.19 -7.38
N GLY A 70 18.37 3.73 -7.72
CA GLY A 70 18.11 2.89 -8.88
C GLY A 70 18.64 1.46 -8.74
N ASP A 71 18.71 0.92 -7.52
CA ASP A 71 19.11 -0.47 -7.29
C ASP A 71 17.97 -1.43 -7.71
N ASP A 72 18.24 -2.30 -8.68
CA ASP A 72 17.30 -3.31 -9.18
C ASP A 72 16.74 -4.21 -8.07
N LEU A 73 17.52 -4.46 -7.01
CA LEU A 73 17.09 -5.26 -5.86
C LEU A 73 16.05 -4.56 -4.99
N ALA A 74 16.00 -3.23 -5.06
CA ALA A 74 15.05 -2.39 -4.35
C ALA A 74 13.78 -2.13 -5.18
N MET A 75 13.91 -2.10 -6.51
CA MET A 75 12.82 -1.77 -7.43
C MET A 75 11.75 -2.86 -7.49
N ARG A 76 12.13 -4.16 -7.49
CA ARG A 76 11.15 -5.26 -7.51
C ARG A 76 10.22 -5.28 -6.29
N PRO A 77 10.73 -5.16 -5.04
CA PRO A 77 9.87 -5.04 -3.87
C PRO A 77 8.91 -3.84 -3.94
N LEU A 78 9.37 -2.72 -4.49
CA LEU A 78 8.52 -1.55 -4.63
C LEU A 78 7.41 -1.77 -5.67
N ASP A 79 7.70 -2.42 -6.80
CA ASP A 79 6.68 -2.79 -7.79
C ASP A 79 5.59 -3.66 -7.15
N THR A 80 5.97 -4.72 -6.44
CA THR A 80 5.02 -5.56 -5.70
C THR A 80 4.22 -4.76 -4.68
N PHE A 81 4.86 -3.87 -3.90
CA PHE A 81 4.17 -3.01 -2.94
C PHE A 81 3.11 -2.13 -3.62
N VAL A 82 3.45 -1.47 -4.72
CA VAL A 82 2.57 -0.56 -5.46
C VAL A 82 1.38 -1.30 -6.07
N ARG A 83 1.62 -2.48 -6.65
CA ARG A 83 0.55 -3.33 -7.21
C ARG A 83 -0.43 -3.79 -6.13
N ILE A 84 0.06 -4.26 -4.99
CA ILE A 84 -0.79 -4.65 -3.84
C ILE A 84 -1.57 -3.44 -3.34
N LEU A 85 -0.93 -2.27 -3.22
CA LEU A 85 -1.59 -1.03 -2.81
C LEU A 85 -2.76 -0.69 -3.74
N GLY A 86 -2.55 -0.78 -5.06
CA GLY A 86 -3.60 -0.60 -6.06
C GLY A 86 -4.76 -1.57 -5.87
N SER A 87 -4.46 -2.87 -5.76
CA SER A 87 -5.46 -3.92 -5.56
C SER A 87 -6.30 -3.69 -4.30
N VAL A 88 -5.66 -3.40 -3.16
CA VAL A 88 -6.32 -3.14 -1.88
C VAL A 88 -7.16 -1.86 -1.94
N CYS A 89 -6.63 -0.77 -2.50
CA CYS A 89 -7.39 0.47 -2.69
C CYS A 89 -8.63 0.24 -3.54
N GLY A 90 -8.53 -0.59 -4.59
CA GLY A 90 -9.66 -0.93 -5.43
C GLY A 90 -10.72 -1.76 -4.69
N ASP A 91 -10.32 -2.71 -3.83
CA ASP A 91 -11.26 -3.46 -2.99
C ASP A 91 -12.00 -2.53 -2.03
N LEU A 92 -11.26 -1.63 -1.36
CA LEU A 92 -11.85 -0.65 -0.45
C LEU A 92 -12.78 0.33 -1.17
N ALA A 93 -12.47 0.71 -2.41
CA ALA A 93 -13.34 1.58 -3.20
C ALA A 93 -14.69 0.92 -3.51
N LEU A 94 -14.71 -0.38 -3.82
CA LEU A 94 -15.97 -1.12 -4.03
C LEU A 94 -16.76 -1.32 -2.73
N ILE A 95 -16.07 -1.44 -1.59
CA ILE A 95 -16.70 -1.60 -0.28
C ILE A 95 -17.35 -0.27 0.19
N HIS A 96 -16.66 0.85 -0.01
CA HIS A 96 -17.04 2.14 0.57
C HIS A 96 -17.68 3.13 -0.40
N LEU A 97 -17.57 2.90 -1.71
CA LEU A 97 -18.05 3.80 -2.77
C LEU A 97 -17.63 5.27 -2.56
N PRO A 98 -16.32 5.57 -2.44
CA PRO A 98 -15.81 6.88 -2.05
C PRO A 98 -15.81 7.86 -3.23
N PHE A 99 -16.99 8.32 -3.65
CA PHE A 99 -17.12 9.29 -4.76
C PHE A 99 -16.41 10.63 -4.48
N GLY A 100 -16.17 10.97 -3.21
CA GLY A 100 -15.37 12.13 -2.80
C GLY A 100 -13.84 11.93 -2.89
N GLY A 101 -13.41 10.71 -3.25
CA GLY A 101 -12.01 10.35 -3.43
C GLY A 101 -11.41 9.51 -2.32
N ILE A 102 -10.26 8.94 -2.64
CA ILE A 102 -9.39 8.15 -1.77
C ILE A 102 -8.12 8.97 -1.54
N TYR A 103 -7.74 9.16 -0.28
CA TYR A 103 -6.61 9.99 0.11
C TYR A 103 -5.55 9.12 0.77
N LEU A 104 -4.39 9.00 0.11
CA LEU A 104 -3.22 8.31 0.64
C LEU A 104 -2.46 9.29 1.54
N VAL A 105 -2.31 8.94 2.82
CA VAL A 105 -1.75 9.83 3.85
C VAL A 105 -0.57 9.15 4.54
N GLY A 106 0.40 9.95 4.96
CA GLY A 106 1.54 9.51 5.77
C GLY A 106 2.83 9.33 4.98
N GLY A 107 3.93 9.10 5.73
CA GLY A 107 5.28 9.08 5.18
C GLY A 107 5.49 8.02 4.08
N MET A 108 4.94 6.82 4.28
CA MET A 108 5.04 5.76 3.28
C MET A 108 4.29 6.09 1.99
N ALA A 109 3.07 6.65 2.08
CA ALA A 109 2.31 7.06 0.92
C ALA A 109 3.08 8.07 0.04
N ARG A 110 3.72 9.06 0.66
CA ARG A 110 4.57 10.03 -0.04
C ARG A 110 5.85 9.41 -0.59
N ALA A 111 6.46 8.48 0.13
CA ALA A 111 7.66 7.79 -0.32
C ALA A 111 7.41 6.96 -1.59
N VAL A 112 6.22 6.34 -1.71
CA VAL A 112 5.84 5.53 -2.88
C VAL A 112 5.15 6.33 -3.99
N ALA A 113 4.61 7.51 -3.68
CA ALA A 113 3.85 8.35 -4.63
C ALA A 113 4.54 8.56 -5.99
N PRO A 114 5.87 8.84 -6.07
CA PRO A 114 6.56 9.02 -7.35
C PRO A 114 6.51 7.79 -8.27
N TYR A 115 6.24 6.61 -7.72
CA TYR A 115 6.34 5.33 -8.44
C TYR A 115 4.97 4.70 -8.74
N LEU A 116 3.88 5.32 -8.28
CA LEU A 116 2.53 4.76 -8.45
C LEU A 116 2.18 4.55 -9.93
N GLN A 117 2.52 5.52 -10.79
CA GLN A 117 2.23 5.42 -12.23
C GLN A 117 3.09 4.36 -12.90
N ASP A 118 4.38 4.33 -12.60
CA ASP A 118 5.35 3.46 -13.29
C ASP A 118 5.21 1.99 -12.87
N PHE A 119 4.78 1.71 -11.63
CA PHE A 119 4.64 0.37 -11.07
C PHE A 119 3.20 -0.15 -11.04
N GLY A 120 2.33 0.37 -11.90
CA GLY A 120 1.04 -0.26 -12.17
C GLY A 120 -0.02 -0.11 -11.08
N PHE A 121 0.06 0.92 -10.21
CA PHE A 121 -0.98 1.21 -9.24
C PHE A 121 -2.37 1.28 -9.89
N VAL A 122 -2.48 2.05 -10.99
CA VAL A 122 -3.75 2.28 -11.70
C VAL A 122 -4.26 0.98 -12.33
N GLU A 123 -3.38 0.17 -12.91
CA GLU A 123 -3.73 -1.14 -13.47
C GLU A 123 -4.40 -2.03 -12.41
N CYS A 124 -3.74 -2.20 -11.26
CA CYS A 124 -4.24 -3.03 -10.17
C CYS A 124 -5.48 -2.44 -9.49
N PHE A 125 -5.55 -1.11 -9.35
CA PHE A 125 -6.73 -0.41 -8.83
C PHE A 125 -7.97 -0.65 -9.69
N LEU A 126 -7.83 -0.52 -11.01
CA LEU A 126 -8.93 -0.72 -11.96
C LEU A 126 -9.25 -2.19 -12.19
N SER A 127 -8.38 -3.13 -11.85
CA SER A 127 -8.54 -4.58 -12.10
C SER A 127 -9.64 -5.22 -11.22
N LYS A 128 -10.90 -4.88 -11.49
CA LYS A 128 -12.11 -5.33 -10.77
C LYS A 128 -13.13 -6.00 -11.70
N GLY A 129 -12.64 -6.65 -12.75
CA GLY A 129 -13.46 -7.39 -13.71
C GLY A 129 -14.50 -6.49 -14.37
N ARG A 130 -15.79 -6.85 -14.30
CA ARG A 130 -16.87 -6.04 -14.89
C ARG A 130 -17.02 -4.64 -14.27
N PHE A 131 -16.45 -4.41 -13.09
CA PHE A 131 -16.48 -3.10 -12.43
C PHE A 131 -15.32 -2.20 -12.82
N SER A 132 -14.39 -2.63 -13.69
CA SER A 132 -13.19 -1.84 -14.01
C SER A 132 -13.52 -0.41 -14.48
N GLY A 133 -14.51 -0.24 -15.37
CA GLY A 133 -14.96 1.10 -15.78
C GLY A 133 -15.73 1.88 -14.71
N PHE A 134 -16.30 1.21 -13.70
CA PHE A 134 -16.91 1.88 -12.56
C PHE A 134 -15.85 2.50 -11.63
N MET A 135 -14.68 1.88 -11.55
CA MET A 135 -13.57 2.35 -10.71
C MET A 135 -13.03 3.72 -11.13
N GLU A 136 -13.19 4.10 -12.40
CA GLU A 136 -12.76 5.42 -12.94
C GLU A 136 -13.45 6.61 -12.27
N GLN A 137 -14.55 6.38 -11.55
CA GLN A 137 -15.28 7.42 -10.82
C GLN A 137 -14.63 7.81 -9.48
N PHE A 138 -13.61 7.06 -9.03
CA PHE A 138 -12.99 7.26 -7.72
C PHE A 138 -11.59 7.89 -7.87
N PRO A 139 -11.45 9.20 -7.60
CA PRO A 139 -10.14 9.83 -7.65
C PRO A 139 -9.25 9.33 -6.51
N VAL A 140 -7.95 9.17 -6.78
CA VAL A 140 -6.94 8.84 -5.77
C VAL A 140 -5.95 10.00 -5.67
N CYS A 141 -5.79 10.53 -4.47
CA CYS A 141 -4.94 11.67 -4.17
C CYS A 141 -3.89 11.31 -3.11
N VAL A 142 -2.69 11.88 -3.20
CA VAL A 142 -1.67 11.79 -2.15
C VAL A 142 -1.70 13.09 -1.35
N VAL A 143 -1.73 12.99 -0.03
CA VAL A 143 -1.67 14.15 0.86
C VAL A 143 -0.21 14.45 1.19
N GLU A 144 0.26 15.60 0.71
CA GLU A 144 1.65 16.05 0.92
C GLU A 144 1.85 16.77 2.27
N ASP A 145 0.78 17.28 2.88
CA ASP A 145 0.83 18.04 4.13
C ASP A 145 1.15 17.15 5.35
N ASP A 146 2.31 17.39 5.97
CA ASP A 146 2.75 16.74 7.20
C ASP A 146 1.88 17.04 8.41
N PHE A 147 1.16 18.17 8.38
CA PHE A 147 0.31 18.62 9.47
C PHE A 147 -1.16 18.29 9.25
N ALA A 148 -1.52 17.56 8.19
CA ALA A 148 -2.91 17.22 7.87
C ALA A 148 -3.66 16.60 9.06
N ALA A 149 -2.99 15.73 9.82
CA ALA A 149 -3.55 15.12 11.03
C ALA A 149 -3.81 16.16 12.15
N LEU A 150 -2.88 17.10 12.37
CA LEU A 150 -3.05 18.17 13.38
C LEU A 150 -4.14 19.15 12.96
N SER A 151 -4.19 19.53 11.68
CA SER A 151 -5.25 20.34 11.10
C SER A 151 -6.62 19.67 11.29
N GLY A 152 -6.71 18.37 11.03
CA GLY A 152 -7.93 17.59 11.27
C GLY A 152 -8.35 17.56 12.74
N LEU A 153 -7.39 17.43 13.68
CA LEU A 153 -7.68 17.49 15.11
C LEU A 153 -8.22 18.86 15.54
N ALA A 154 -7.65 19.95 15.02
CA ALA A 154 -8.10 21.30 15.32
C ALA A 154 -9.55 21.51 14.86
N VAL A 155 -9.87 21.13 13.62
CA VAL A 155 -11.25 21.19 13.08
C VAL A 155 -12.20 20.32 13.91
N HIS A 156 -11.80 19.10 14.26
CA HIS A 156 -12.65 18.23 15.07
C HIS A 156 -12.92 18.81 16.47
N LEU A 157 -11.92 19.44 17.09
CA LEU A 157 -12.09 20.10 18.38
C LEU A 157 -13.04 21.31 18.28
N ASP A 158 -12.92 22.11 17.23
CA ASP A 158 -13.82 23.25 17.00
C ASP A 158 -15.26 22.79 16.76
N ASP A 159 -15.46 21.72 15.98
CA ASP A 159 -16.77 21.08 15.79
C ASP A 159 -17.38 20.63 17.12
N LEU A 160 -16.59 20.00 18.00
CA LEU A 160 -17.05 19.59 19.33
C LEU A 160 -17.42 20.77 20.24
N ARG A 161 -16.75 21.92 20.09
CA ARG A 161 -17.05 23.14 20.88
C ARG A 161 -18.26 23.91 20.34
N SER A 162 -18.58 23.73 19.07
CA SER A 162 -19.72 24.38 18.40
C SER A 162 -21.06 23.64 18.55
N ARG A 163 -21.02 22.41 19.09
CA ARG A 163 -22.19 21.59 19.45
C ARG A 163 -22.62 21.83 20.88
#